data_AF-A0AAV0AH36-F1
#
_entry.id   AF-A0AAV0AH36-F1
#
_cell.length_a   1.000
_cell.length_b   1.000
_cell.length_c   1.000
_cell.angle_alpha   90.00
_cell.angle_beta   90.00
_cell.angle_gamma   90.00
#
_symmetry.space_group_name_H-M   'P 1'
#
loop_
_entity.id
_entity.type
_entity.pdbx_description
1 polymer ?
#
loop_
_entity_poly.entity_id
_entity_poly.type
_entity_poly.pdbx_seq_one_letter_code
_entity_poly.pdbx_strand_id
1 'polypeptide(L)'
;MDLGMTAPSTRGRASLNSLPIDILNQIHVLSGSEHLPIINRHFREIFGENLKSDHYRAEYLYHKYFVSTFVTIKQFSISISNHFKYSKQEEEEKIHRDQKKFYDSRGKSTSLWESVLSNRACSLKALRYFIEKIDRDSLNNNSQKFTAVKVPTIPIRLLNSLRDYDQLNFEYSDHDLEDQRQNSIYEFIRTLLTEFQTSPNKPSGYPLARSLLTRDLRMVRLLLDFDADLECKNDLIVKIAIAIGDLDLIRVLIEPNFKHPLEATTATKTLKIDKSCDNERVEKGELKTVESNGTSRDDVLKLYEKIKSTDNRLDRIKVTDQMLEMAIEYKKINVAHYFIDKGARPTTEAIRLIEILL
;
A
#
# COMPACT_ATOMS: atom_id res chain seq x y z
N MET A 1 3.39 74.96 25.31
CA MET A 1 4.52 74.01 25.31
C MET A 1 3.92 72.64 25.40
N ASP A 2 3.69 72.04 24.23
CA ASP A 2 2.96 70.77 24.09
C ASP A 2 4.02 69.67 23.98
N LEU A 3 4.26 68.97 25.08
CA LEU A 3 5.23 67.87 25.14
C LEU A 3 4.58 66.65 24.49
N GLY A 4 4.78 66.53 23.17
CA GLY A 4 4.36 65.37 22.38
C GLY A 4 4.98 64.08 22.91
N MET A 5 4.23 63.36 23.74
CA MET A 5 4.53 61.99 24.14
C MET A 5 4.34 61.09 22.92
N THR A 6 5.44 60.83 22.21
CA THR A 6 5.50 59.80 21.19
C THR A 6 5.28 58.45 21.87
N ALA A 7 4.21 57.75 21.47
CA ALA A 7 3.89 56.43 21.99
C ALA A 7 5.10 55.50 21.79
N PRO A 8 5.48 54.69 22.79
CA PRO A 8 6.60 53.79 22.67
C PRO A 8 6.35 52.86 21.49
N SER A 9 7.20 52.97 20.47
CA SER A 9 7.29 52.04 19.35
C SER A 9 7.18 50.63 19.92
N THR A 10 6.07 49.97 19.63
CA THR A 10 5.85 48.58 20.00
C THR A 10 6.90 47.78 19.26
N ARG A 11 8.05 47.54 19.92
CA ARG A 11 9.08 46.62 19.44
C ARG A 11 8.35 45.34 19.05
N GLY A 12 8.25 45.12 17.74
CA GLY A 12 7.46 44.04 17.18
C GLY A 12 7.86 42.76 17.86
N ARG A 13 6.95 42.18 18.66
CA ARG A 13 7.21 40.88 19.27
C ARG A 13 7.40 39.92 18.12
N ALA A 14 8.60 39.34 18.02
CA ALA A 14 8.88 38.31 17.03
C ALA A 14 7.79 37.24 17.16
N SER A 15 6.94 37.15 16.14
CA SER A 15 5.88 36.16 16.10
C SER A 15 6.41 34.92 15.41
N LEU A 16 5.82 33.77 15.71
CA LEU A 16 6.21 32.53 15.07
C LEU A 16 5.96 32.57 13.55
N ASN A 17 5.00 33.40 13.10
CA ASN A 17 4.70 33.64 11.69
C ASN A 17 5.74 34.52 10.96
N SER A 18 6.65 35.17 11.70
CA SER A 18 7.74 35.97 11.12
C SER A 18 9.05 35.22 11.00
N LEU A 19 9.09 33.94 11.41
CA LEU A 19 10.31 33.13 11.32
C LEU A 19 10.54 32.67 9.86
N PRO A 20 11.82 32.61 9.41
CA PRO A 20 12.16 32.00 8.13
C PRO A 20 11.71 30.53 8.07
N ILE A 21 11.39 30.08 6.86
CA ILE A 21 10.84 28.75 6.60
C ILE A 21 11.75 27.62 7.06
N ASP A 22 13.07 27.79 6.95
CA ASP A 22 14.07 26.82 7.39
C ASP A 22 14.06 26.65 8.92
N ILE A 23 13.85 27.74 9.65
CA ILE A 23 13.75 27.70 11.12
C ILE A 23 12.46 26.98 11.53
N LEU A 24 11.35 27.23 10.84
CA LEU A 24 10.09 26.51 11.08
C LEU A 24 10.23 25.01 10.80
N ASN A 25 10.92 24.66 9.71
CA ASN A 25 11.22 23.28 9.36
C ASN A 25 12.06 22.58 10.44
N GLN A 26 13.10 23.23 10.94
CA GLN A 26 13.94 22.73 12.04
C GLN A 26 13.14 22.57 13.34
N ILE A 27 12.33 23.56 13.72
CA ILE A 27 11.45 23.47 14.90
C ILE A 27 10.55 22.24 14.79
N HIS A 28 9.95 22.00 13.63
CA HIS A 28 9.08 20.84 13.44
C HIS A 28 9.84 19.51 13.52
N VAL A 29 10.98 19.39 12.85
CA VAL A 29 11.85 18.18 12.90
C VAL A 29 12.28 17.89 14.33
N LEU A 30 12.75 18.90 15.07
CA LEU A 30 13.20 18.76 16.45
C LEU A 30 12.04 18.47 17.41
N SER A 31 10.85 19.02 17.16
CA SER A 31 9.67 18.78 17.99
C SER A 31 9.12 17.36 17.88
N GLY A 32 9.31 16.69 16.72
CA GLY A 32 8.71 15.39 16.41
C GLY A 32 7.17 15.35 16.41
N SER A 33 6.51 16.51 16.50
CA SER A 33 5.05 16.62 16.63
C SER A 33 4.35 16.47 15.29
N GLU A 34 3.31 15.63 15.17
CA GLU A 34 2.49 15.54 13.94
C GLU A 34 1.46 16.66 13.84
N HIS A 35 1.23 17.36 14.95
CA HIS A 35 0.17 18.35 15.04
C HIS A 35 0.64 19.74 14.66
N LEU A 36 1.95 20.01 14.69
CA LEU A 36 2.52 21.32 14.36
C LEU A 36 2.03 21.87 13.00
N PRO A 37 1.97 21.05 11.94
CA PRO A 37 1.43 21.51 10.65
C PRO A 37 -0.05 21.91 10.67
N ILE A 38 -0.80 21.55 11.71
CA ILE A 38 -2.26 21.70 11.78
C ILE A 38 -2.66 22.84 12.71
N ILE A 39 -1.75 23.32 13.58
CA ILE A 39 -2.04 24.30 14.64
C ILE A 39 -2.60 25.62 14.09
N ASN A 40 -2.04 26.12 12.99
CA ASN A 40 -2.44 27.39 12.37
C ASN A 40 -2.55 27.22 10.85
N ARG A 41 -3.43 27.99 10.21
CA ARG A 41 -3.51 28.15 8.75
C ARG A 41 -2.16 28.46 8.11
N HIS A 42 -1.37 29.37 8.67
CA HIS A 42 -0.06 29.73 8.14
C HIS A 42 0.89 28.51 8.09
N PHE A 43 0.92 27.74 9.18
CA PHE A 43 1.68 26.50 9.23
C PHE A 43 1.14 25.44 8.28
N ARG A 44 -0.18 25.36 8.13
CA ARG A 44 -0.80 24.44 7.19
C ARG A 44 -0.45 24.79 5.74
N GLU A 45 -0.36 26.07 5.40
CA GLU A 45 0.07 26.55 4.08
C GLU A 45 1.55 26.24 3.87
N ILE A 46 2.42 26.66 4.78
CA ILE A 46 3.88 26.40 4.71
C ILE A 46 4.17 24.91 4.63
N PHE A 47 3.66 24.12 5.57
CA PHE A 47 3.92 22.69 5.58
C PHE A 47 3.12 21.98 4.50
N GLY A 48 1.95 22.46 4.09
CA GLY A 48 1.22 21.90 2.94
C GLY A 48 2.03 21.99 1.64
N GLU A 49 2.74 23.11 1.44
CA GLU A 49 3.64 23.31 0.30
C GLU A 49 5.02 22.65 0.52
N ASN A 50 5.60 22.69 1.71
CA ASN A 50 6.91 22.10 2.03
C ASN A 50 6.89 20.59 2.28
N LEU A 51 5.73 20.00 2.63
CA LEU A 51 5.50 18.55 2.59
C LEU A 51 5.58 18.01 1.15
N LYS A 52 5.79 18.88 0.14
CA LYS A 52 6.21 18.46 -1.19
C LYS A 52 7.69 18.04 -1.22
N SER A 53 8.54 18.54 -0.30
CA SER A 53 9.93 18.08 -0.20
C SER A 53 9.99 16.73 0.48
N ASP A 54 10.24 15.70 -0.32
CA ASP A 54 10.43 14.33 0.18
C ASP A 54 11.65 14.20 1.09
N HIS A 55 12.69 15.03 0.89
CA HIS A 55 13.88 15.05 1.74
C HIS A 55 13.55 15.54 3.16
N TYR A 56 12.81 16.63 3.26
CA TYR A 56 12.36 17.17 4.54
C TYR A 56 11.49 16.16 5.31
N ARG A 57 10.58 15.48 4.61
CA ARG A 57 9.72 14.43 5.18
C ARG A 57 10.54 13.25 5.69
N ALA A 58 11.54 12.81 4.92
CA ALA A 58 12.45 11.76 5.33
C ALA A 58 13.22 12.14 6.59
N GLU A 59 13.71 13.38 6.66
CA GLU A 59 14.42 13.89 7.83
C GLU A 59 13.52 13.96 9.07
N TYR A 60 12.29 14.44 8.92
CA TYR A 60 11.29 14.42 9.99
C TYR A 60 11.05 12.98 10.51
N LEU A 61 10.82 12.02 9.61
CA LEU A 61 10.61 10.61 9.97
C LEU A 61 11.84 10.04 10.69
N TYR A 62 13.04 10.38 10.21
CA TYR A 62 14.31 9.98 10.81
C TYR A 62 14.46 10.48 12.24
N HIS A 63 14.29 11.78 12.47
CA HIS A 63 14.39 12.34 13.82
C HIS A 63 13.32 11.77 14.75
N LYS A 64 12.09 11.68 14.26
CA LYS A 64 10.96 11.23 15.05
C LYS A 64 11.13 9.78 15.51
N TYR A 65 11.38 8.87 14.59
CA TYR A 65 11.30 7.43 14.88
C TYR A 65 12.68 6.82 15.15
N PHE A 66 13.74 7.29 14.50
CA PHE A 66 15.08 6.73 14.66
C PHE A 66 15.81 7.40 15.83
N VAL A 67 16.05 8.71 15.75
CA VAL A 67 16.86 9.43 16.77
C VAL A 67 16.24 9.34 18.16
N SER A 68 14.93 9.59 18.27
CA SER A 68 14.23 9.51 19.57
C SER A 68 14.35 8.13 20.22
N THR A 69 14.32 7.06 19.41
CA THR A 69 14.47 5.68 19.90
C THR A 69 15.89 5.43 20.39
N PHE A 70 16.91 5.87 19.64
CA PHE A 70 18.31 5.72 20.05
C PHE A 70 18.67 6.52 21.30
N VAL A 71 18.19 7.75 21.43
CA VAL A 71 18.40 8.58 22.62
C VAL A 71 17.81 7.89 23.85
N THR A 72 16.58 7.38 23.72
CA THR A 72 15.91 6.65 24.81
C THR A 72 16.69 5.40 25.22
N ILE A 73 17.17 4.60 24.25
CA ILE A 73 17.96 3.39 24.52
C ILE A 73 19.30 3.73 25.20
N LYS A 74 20.02 4.76 24.71
CA LYS A 74 21.29 5.19 25.31
C LYS A 74 21.10 5.71 26.74
N GLN A 75 20.10 6.55 26.99
CA GLN A 75 19.79 7.06 28.33
C GLN A 75 19.40 5.95 29.30
N PHE A 76 18.65 4.95 28.83
CA PHE A 76 18.32 3.77 29.62
C PHE A 76 19.57 2.93 29.95
N SER A 77 20.44 2.72 28.96
CA SER A 77 21.69 1.96 29.13
C SER A 77 22.65 2.62 30.13
N ILE A 78 22.77 3.96 30.09
CA ILE A 78 23.58 4.74 31.04
C ILE A 78 22.99 4.67 32.44
N SER A 79 21.67 4.82 32.58
CA SER A 79 20.99 4.73 33.88
C SER A 79 21.20 3.37 34.55
N ILE A 80 21.14 2.27 33.78
CA ILE A 80 21.42 0.92 34.28
C ILE A 80 22.88 0.80 34.73
N SER A 81 23.82 1.21 33.89
CA SER A 81 25.27 1.09 34.16
C SER A 81 25.71 1.85 35.42
N ASN A 82 25.05 2.98 35.72
CA ASN A 82 25.37 3.78 36.90
C ASN A 82 24.75 3.24 38.19
N HIS A 83 23.66 2.47 38.12
CA HIS A 83 22.89 2.06 39.29
C HIS A 83 23.34 0.70 39.86
N PHE A 84 24.07 -0.12 39.09
CA PHE A 84 24.43 -1.48 39.49
C PHE A 84 25.93 -1.74 39.30
N LYS A 85 26.66 -1.85 40.42
CA LYS A 85 28.11 -2.11 40.51
C LYS A 85 28.43 -3.49 41.13
N TYR A 86 27.48 -4.43 41.11
CA TYR A 86 27.63 -5.74 41.75
C TYR A 86 27.12 -6.90 40.86
N SER A 87 27.92 -7.98 40.83
CA SER A 87 27.70 -9.35 40.30
C SER A 87 27.14 -9.48 38.86
N LYS A 88 28.03 -9.81 37.92
CA LYS A 88 27.82 -9.88 36.46
C LYS A 88 26.71 -10.80 35.95
N GLN A 89 26.28 -11.80 36.71
CA GLN A 89 25.49 -12.93 36.15
C GLN A 89 23.98 -12.83 36.42
N GLU A 90 23.56 -12.33 37.60
CA GLU A 90 22.15 -11.98 37.85
C GLU A 90 21.74 -10.70 37.10
N GLU A 91 22.75 -9.91 36.68
CA GLU A 91 22.63 -8.64 35.99
C GLU A 91 22.07 -8.79 34.57
N GLU A 92 22.61 -9.72 33.77
CA GLU A 92 22.17 -9.94 32.40
C GLU A 92 20.70 -10.42 32.35
N GLU A 93 20.29 -11.31 33.25
CA GLU A 93 18.91 -11.80 33.32
C GLU A 93 17.92 -10.72 33.78
N LYS A 94 18.33 -9.79 34.64
CA LYS A 94 17.44 -8.70 35.09
C LYS A 94 17.30 -7.62 34.03
N ILE A 95 18.39 -7.24 33.35
CA ILE A 95 18.34 -6.32 32.21
C ILE A 95 17.45 -6.89 31.11
N HIS A 96 17.60 -8.18 30.79
CA HIS A 96 16.77 -8.81 29.77
C HIS A 96 15.29 -8.87 30.17
N ARG A 97 14.99 -9.06 31.47
CA ARG A 97 13.62 -9.00 32.02
C ARG A 97 13.04 -7.58 31.99
N ASP A 98 13.80 -6.56 32.37
CA ASP A 98 13.31 -5.18 32.44
C ASP A 98 13.19 -4.55 31.04
N GLN A 99 14.10 -4.86 30.11
CA GLN A 99 13.92 -4.56 28.69
C GLN A 99 12.66 -5.21 28.16
N LYS A 100 12.46 -6.51 28.42
CA LYS A 100 11.25 -7.22 28.00
C LYS A 100 9.98 -6.59 28.58
N LYS A 101 9.97 -6.24 29.88
CA LYS A 101 8.85 -5.53 30.52
C LYS A 101 8.60 -4.14 29.92
N PHE A 102 9.65 -3.39 29.55
CA PHE A 102 9.51 -2.09 28.89
C PHE A 102 8.89 -2.21 27.49
N TYR A 103 9.29 -3.24 26.72
CA TYR A 103 8.68 -3.56 25.43
C TYR A 103 7.24 -4.11 25.57
N ASP A 104 6.96 -4.89 26.60
CA ASP A 104 5.63 -5.49 26.83
C ASP A 104 4.61 -4.48 27.40
N SER A 105 5.05 -3.49 28.19
CA SER A 105 4.17 -2.50 28.84
C SER A 105 3.72 -1.37 27.90
N ARG A 106 4.45 -1.10 26.81
CA ARG A 106 3.94 -0.32 25.67
C ARG A 106 3.16 -1.27 24.77
N GLY A 107 1.92 -1.56 25.16
CA GLY A 107 1.03 -2.53 24.51
C GLY A 107 1.17 -2.56 22.97
N LYS A 108 1.36 -3.77 22.43
CA LYS A 108 1.64 -4.04 21.00
C LYS A 108 2.60 -3.00 20.42
N SER A 109 3.88 -3.05 20.81
CA SER A 109 4.94 -2.28 20.15
C SER A 109 4.85 -2.53 18.65
N THR A 110 4.18 -1.63 17.94
CA THR A 110 4.14 -1.62 16.49
C THR A 110 5.59 -1.53 16.05
N SER A 111 5.94 -2.26 15.01
CA SER A 111 7.32 -2.20 14.52
C SER A 111 7.66 -0.74 14.16
N LEU A 112 8.93 -0.35 14.31
CA LEU A 112 9.42 0.97 13.88
C LEU A 112 8.88 1.32 12.47
N TRP A 113 8.94 0.34 11.57
CA TRP A 113 8.45 0.43 10.19
C TRP A 113 6.96 0.64 10.09
N GLU A 114 6.16 -0.05 10.89
CA GLU A 114 4.71 0.16 10.91
C GLU A 114 4.36 1.59 11.31
N SER A 115 5.10 2.16 12.28
CA SER A 115 4.94 3.55 12.72
C SER A 115 5.39 4.54 11.63
N VAL A 116 6.55 4.33 11.01
CA VAL A 116 7.06 5.16 9.90
C VAL A 116 6.11 5.14 8.72
N LEU A 117 5.66 3.96 8.29
CA LEU A 117 4.82 3.81 7.09
C LEU A 117 3.36 4.23 7.32
N SER A 118 2.86 4.13 8.55
CA SER A 118 1.54 4.66 8.91
C SER A 118 1.51 6.18 8.90
N ASN A 119 2.67 6.84 9.04
CA ASN A 119 2.76 8.30 9.03
C ASN A 119 2.36 8.88 7.66
N ARG A 120 1.59 9.98 7.67
CA ARG A 120 1.17 10.69 6.45
C ARG A 120 2.36 11.32 5.70
N ALA A 121 3.43 11.67 6.41
CA ALA A 121 4.68 12.15 5.83
C ALA A 121 5.46 11.04 5.09
N CYS A 122 5.08 9.76 5.20
CA CYS A 122 5.75 8.71 4.44
C CYS A 122 5.19 8.64 3.00
N SER A 123 5.86 9.32 2.06
CA SER A 123 5.73 9.09 0.61
C SER A 123 6.77 8.04 0.18
N LEU A 124 6.62 7.46 -1.01
CA LEU A 124 7.59 6.49 -1.52
C LEU A 124 9.00 7.10 -1.63
N LYS A 125 9.09 8.33 -2.13
CA LYS A 125 10.35 9.08 -2.23
C LYS A 125 10.93 9.41 -0.85
N ALA A 126 10.10 9.85 0.10
CA ALA A 126 10.55 10.10 1.47
C ALA A 126 11.05 8.82 2.16
N LEU A 127 10.39 7.68 1.91
CA LEU A 127 10.82 6.37 2.42
C LEU A 127 12.22 6.01 1.90
N ARG A 128 12.48 6.18 0.60
CA ARG A 128 13.80 5.93 0.01
C ARG A 128 14.89 6.80 0.63
N TYR A 129 14.64 8.11 0.77
CA TYR A 129 15.58 9.01 1.45
C TYR A 129 15.78 8.65 2.93
N PHE A 130 14.73 8.21 3.61
CA PHE A 130 14.79 7.79 5.01
C PHE A 130 15.72 6.58 5.16
N ILE A 131 15.61 5.59 4.27
CA ILE A 131 16.48 4.40 4.27
C ILE A 131 17.92 4.77 3.94
N GLU A 132 18.13 5.59 2.90
CA GLU A 132 19.47 6.06 2.52
C GLU A 132 20.16 6.77 3.70
N LYS A 133 19.41 7.57 4.47
CA LYS A 133 19.91 8.25 5.67
C LYS A 133 20.27 7.26 6.79
N ILE A 134 19.44 6.24 7.02
CA ILE A 134 19.74 5.17 7.98
C ILE A 134 21.02 4.43 7.58
N ASP A 135 21.18 4.08 6.31
CA ASP A 135 22.35 3.35 5.82
C ASP A 135 23.62 4.19 5.98
N ARG A 136 23.56 5.48 5.65
CA ARG A 136 24.67 6.42 5.83
C ARG A 136 25.12 6.53 7.28
N ASP A 137 24.17 6.63 8.21
CA ASP A 137 24.47 6.74 9.64
C ASP A 137 24.90 5.40 10.26
N SER A 138 24.43 4.26 9.72
CA SER A 138 24.89 2.94 10.13
C SER A 138 26.36 2.71 9.79
N LEU A 139 26.83 3.22 8.65
CA LEU A 139 28.23 3.11 8.23
C LEU A 139 29.17 3.88 9.17
N ASN A 140 28.75 5.05 9.63
CA ASN A 140 29.58 5.91 10.49
C ASN A 140 29.77 5.36 11.90
N ASN A 141 28.83 4.56 12.40
CA ASN A 141 28.82 4.13 13.79
C ASN A 141 29.57 2.82 14.07
N ASN A 142 30.18 2.17 13.07
CA ASN A 142 30.79 0.82 13.16
C ASN A 142 29.88 -0.25 13.83
N SER A 143 28.61 0.06 14.07
CA SER A 143 27.63 -0.82 14.67
C SER A 143 27.04 -1.68 13.57
N GLN A 144 26.93 -2.98 13.85
CA GLN A 144 26.19 -4.01 13.10
C GLN A 144 25.47 -3.50 11.86
N LYS A 145 25.93 -3.90 10.66
CA LYS A 145 25.21 -3.66 9.41
C LYS A 145 23.74 -3.99 9.64
N PHE A 146 22.86 -3.00 9.51
CA PHE A 146 21.42 -3.25 9.50
C PHE A 146 21.16 -4.20 8.33
N THR A 147 21.01 -5.49 8.63
CA THR A 147 20.66 -6.50 7.63
C THR A 147 19.39 -6.05 6.93
N ALA A 148 19.33 -6.24 5.60
CA ALA A 148 18.24 -5.87 4.71
C ALA A 148 16.93 -5.62 5.46
N VAL A 149 16.56 -4.33 5.55
CA VAL A 149 15.37 -3.86 6.25
C VAL A 149 14.16 -4.65 5.74
N LYS A 150 13.67 -5.60 6.54
CA LYS A 150 12.43 -6.32 6.25
C LYS A 150 11.27 -5.48 6.73
N VAL A 151 10.58 -4.82 5.80
CA VAL A 151 9.32 -4.16 6.10
C VAL A 151 8.26 -5.25 6.37
N PRO A 152 7.65 -5.29 7.56
CA PRO A 152 6.87 -6.46 7.96
C PRO A 152 5.47 -6.50 7.37
N THR A 153 4.84 -5.36 7.09
CA THR A 153 3.41 -5.26 6.76
C THR A 153 3.14 -4.15 5.74
N ILE A 154 2.13 -4.36 4.89
CA ILE A 154 1.60 -3.28 4.03
C ILE A 154 0.84 -2.30 4.93
N PRO A 155 1.09 -0.98 4.81
CA PRO A 155 0.44 0.01 5.67
C PRO A 155 -1.06 0.09 5.41
N ILE A 156 -1.87 -0.16 6.43
CA ILE A 156 -3.34 -0.10 6.36
C ILE A 156 -3.82 1.27 5.86
N ARG A 157 -3.12 2.35 6.20
CA ARG A 157 -3.45 3.71 5.72
C ARG A 157 -3.45 3.81 4.20
N LEU A 158 -2.48 3.18 3.52
CA LEU A 158 -2.42 3.21 2.06
C LEU A 158 -3.61 2.48 1.46
N LEU A 159 -3.99 1.34 2.05
CA LEU A 159 -5.15 0.56 1.64
C LEU A 159 -6.48 1.27 1.92
N ASN A 160 -6.59 2.00 3.03
CA ASN A 160 -7.75 2.84 3.34
C ASN A 160 -7.85 4.08 2.45
N SER A 161 -6.74 4.46 1.80
CA SER A 161 -6.73 5.55 0.81
C SER A 161 -7.22 5.06 -0.56
N LEU A 162 -7.29 3.74 -0.78
CA LEU A 162 -8.02 3.15 -1.90
C LEU A 162 -9.51 3.43 -1.67
N ARG A 163 -10.14 4.11 -2.62
CA ARG A 163 -11.51 4.65 -2.52
C ARG A 163 -12.54 3.59 -2.10
N ASP A 164 -13.47 3.97 -1.20
CA ASP A 164 -14.81 3.39 -1.16
C ASP A 164 -15.61 4.06 -2.28
N TYR A 165 -15.47 3.53 -3.50
CA TYR A 165 -16.20 4.00 -4.68
C TYR A 165 -17.65 3.49 -4.59
N ASP A 166 -18.43 3.96 -3.64
CA ASP A 166 -19.89 3.88 -3.79
C ASP A 166 -20.28 4.87 -4.89
N GLN A 167 -20.50 4.30 -6.08
CA GLN A 167 -20.51 4.90 -7.41
C GLN A 167 -21.58 5.98 -7.68
N LEU A 168 -22.26 6.52 -6.67
CA LEU A 168 -23.59 7.10 -6.90
C LEU A 168 -23.69 8.62 -6.92
N ASN A 169 -22.68 9.43 -6.59
CA ASN A 169 -22.95 10.88 -6.39
C ASN A 169 -21.86 11.91 -6.77
N PHE A 170 -20.85 11.60 -7.58
CA PHE A 170 -19.84 12.62 -7.94
C PHE A 170 -19.71 12.85 -9.45
N GLU A 171 -20.52 13.78 -9.96
CA GLU A 171 -20.57 14.17 -11.38
C GLU A 171 -19.52 15.23 -11.76
N TYR A 172 -18.65 15.68 -10.84
CA TYR A 172 -17.74 16.83 -11.06
C TYR A 172 -16.32 16.70 -10.46
N SER A 173 -15.87 15.52 -10.04
CA SER A 173 -14.47 15.38 -9.60
C SER A 173 -13.53 15.34 -10.79
N ASP A 174 -12.42 16.06 -10.68
CA ASP A 174 -11.27 15.97 -11.58
C ASP A 174 -10.72 14.53 -11.60
N HIS A 175 -11.12 13.75 -12.60
CA HIS A 175 -10.79 12.34 -12.74
C HIS A 175 -9.27 12.10 -12.85
N ASP A 176 -8.54 13.04 -13.45
CA ASP A 176 -7.11 12.88 -13.74
C ASP A 176 -6.25 12.91 -12.46
N LEU A 177 -6.59 13.79 -11.51
CA LEU A 177 -5.87 13.89 -10.24
C LEU A 177 -6.05 12.64 -9.37
N GLU A 178 -7.21 12.01 -9.45
CA GLU A 178 -7.52 10.82 -8.65
C GLU A 178 -6.90 9.56 -9.24
N ASP A 179 -6.89 9.44 -10.57
CA ASP A 179 -6.12 8.41 -11.27
C ASP A 179 -4.62 8.53 -10.95
N GLN A 180 -4.07 9.76 -10.92
CA GLN A 180 -2.68 10.00 -10.53
C GLN A 180 -2.41 9.59 -9.08
N ARG A 181 -3.31 9.93 -8.15
CA ARG A 181 -3.20 9.53 -6.74
C ARG A 181 -3.22 8.01 -6.60
N GLN A 182 -4.15 7.35 -7.27
CA GLN A 182 -4.28 5.91 -7.20
C GLN A 182 -3.04 5.22 -7.78
N ASN A 183 -2.54 5.68 -8.92
CA ASN A 183 -1.29 5.21 -9.52
C ASN A 183 -0.09 5.38 -8.56
N SER A 184 -0.04 6.48 -7.81
CA SER A 184 1.00 6.68 -6.79
C SER A 184 0.92 5.66 -5.65
N ILE A 185 -0.29 5.32 -5.19
CA ILE A 185 -0.50 4.29 -4.16
C ILE A 185 -0.11 2.90 -4.69
N TYR A 186 -0.46 2.60 -5.95
CA TYR A 186 -0.08 1.38 -6.64
C TYR A 186 1.43 1.20 -6.71
N GLU A 187 2.14 2.21 -7.19
CA GLU A 187 3.60 2.18 -7.28
C GLU A 187 4.24 2.08 -5.90
N PHE A 188 3.65 2.71 -4.88
CA PHE A 188 4.10 2.56 -3.51
C PHE A 188 4.00 1.09 -3.06
N ILE A 189 2.82 0.47 -3.16
CA ILE A 189 2.61 -0.91 -2.71
C ILE A 189 3.46 -1.89 -3.52
N ARG A 190 3.53 -1.71 -4.83
CA ARG A 190 4.40 -2.52 -5.71
C ARG A 190 5.85 -2.46 -5.24
N THR A 191 6.35 -1.27 -4.94
CA THR A 191 7.71 -1.09 -4.43
C THR A 191 7.91 -1.79 -3.08
N LEU A 192 6.93 -1.74 -2.17
CA LEU A 192 6.98 -2.47 -0.91
C LEU A 192 7.05 -3.99 -1.11
N LEU A 193 6.35 -4.52 -2.10
CA LEU A 193 6.35 -5.94 -2.43
C LEU A 193 7.67 -6.36 -3.11
N THR A 194 8.19 -5.56 -4.05
CA THR A 194 9.39 -5.90 -4.84
C THR A 194 10.70 -5.60 -4.12
N GLU A 195 10.91 -4.36 -3.69
CA GLU A 195 12.18 -3.89 -3.13
C GLU A 195 12.32 -4.30 -1.66
N PHE A 196 11.21 -4.27 -0.91
CA PHE A 196 11.22 -4.54 0.54
C PHE A 196 10.76 -5.95 0.92
N GLN A 197 10.37 -6.77 -0.08
CA GLN A 197 9.87 -8.14 0.13
C GLN A 197 8.77 -8.21 1.19
N THR A 198 7.91 -7.19 1.23
CA THR A 198 6.77 -7.16 2.14
C THR A 198 5.82 -8.29 1.73
N SER A 199 5.32 -9.06 2.70
CA SER A 199 4.35 -10.11 2.39
C SER A 199 2.99 -9.49 2.02
N PRO A 200 2.35 -9.87 0.90
CA PRO A 200 1.01 -9.39 0.55
C PRO A 200 -0.07 -9.89 1.52
N ASN A 201 0.24 -10.95 2.27
CA ASN A 201 -0.68 -11.59 3.21
C ASN A 201 -0.67 -10.92 4.59
N LYS A 202 0.10 -9.85 4.79
CA LYS A 202 0.21 -9.17 6.09
C LYS A 202 -0.45 -7.78 6.06
N PRO A 203 -1.36 -7.47 7.00
CA PRO A 203 -1.77 -8.29 8.16
C PRO A 203 -2.93 -9.26 7.85
N SER A 204 -2.64 -10.57 7.86
CA SER A 204 -3.60 -11.67 7.74
C SER A 204 -4.63 -11.54 6.59
N GLY A 205 -4.15 -11.39 5.36
CA GLY A 205 -4.96 -11.27 4.14
C GLY A 205 -5.72 -9.95 3.99
N TYR A 206 -5.58 -9.01 4.94
CA TYR A 206 -6.28 -7.72 4.91
C TYR A 206 -6.08 -6.92 3.61
N PRO A 207 -4.87 -6.85 3.01
CA PRO A 207 -4.68 -6.11 1.76
C PRO A 207 -5.59 -6.61 0.63
N LEU A 208 -5.68 -7.92 0.45
CA LEU A 208 -6.53 -8.53 -0.57
C LEU A 208 -8.01 -8.38 -0.23
N ALA A 209 -8.38 -8.61 1.04
CA ALA A 209 -9.75 -8.43 1.51
C ALA A 209 -10.26 -7.00 1.27
N ARG A 210 -9.46 -5.99 1.62
CA ARG A 210 -9.82 -4.59 1.43
C ARG A 210 -9.95 -4.25 -0.06
N SER A 211 -9.03 -4.74 -0.89
CA SER A 211 -9.07 -4.53 -2.34
C SER A 211 -10.32 -5.13 -2.99
N LEU A 212 -10.81 -6.27 -2.48
CA LEU A 212 -12.08 -6.85 -2.92
C LEU A 212 -13.29 -6.02 -2.49
N LEU A 213 -13.32 -5.57 -1.24
CA LEU A 213 -14.39 -4.73 -0.73
C LEU A 213 -14.51 -3.41 -1.51
N THR A 214 -13.38 -2.83 -1.91
CA THR A 214 -13.34 -1.63 -2.75
C THR A 214 -13.51 -1.92 -4.25
N ARG A 215 -13.64 -3.20 -4.65
CA ARG A 215 -13.69 -3.68 -6.04
C ARG A 215 -12.53 -3.17 -6.90
N ASP A 216 -11.36 -3.02 -6.30
CA ASP A 216 -10.20 -2.46 -6.97
C ASP A 216 -9.38 -3.56 -7.67
N LEU A 217 -9.80 -3.90 -8.89
CA LEU A 217 -9.26 -5.01 -9.68
C LEU A 217 -7.75 -4.93 -9.90
N ARG A 218 -7.22 -3.72 -10.11
CA ARG A 218 -5.78 -3.50 -10.31
C ARG A 218 -4.99 -3.90 -9.06
N MET A 219 -5.53 -3.65 -7.86
CA MET A 219 -4.89 -4.03 -6.60
C MET A 219 -5.05 -5.52 -6.31
N VAL A 220 -6.23 -6.08 -6.60
CA VAL A 220 -6.46 -7.53 -6.52
C VAL A 220 -5.43 -8.27 -7.37
N ARG A 221 -5.26 -7.89 -8.65
CA ARG A 221 -4.23 -8.48 -9.53
C ARG A 221 -2.83 -8.30 -9.00
N LEU A 222 -2.47 -7.08 -8.62
CA LEU A 222 -1.14 -6.80 -8.10
C LEU A 222 -0.83 -7.74 -6.93
N LEU A 223 -1.72 -7.84 -5.94
CA LEU A 223 -1.51 -8.72 -4.78
C LEU A 223 -1.44 -10.20 -5.19
N LEU A 224 -2.31 -10.62 -6.11
CA LEU A 224 -2.33 -11.98 -6.67
C LEU A 224 -1.08 -12.34 -7.49
N ASP A 225 -0.44 -11.37 -8.12
CA ASP A 225 0.82 -11.54 -8.86
C ASP A 225 2.03 -11.69 -7.91
N PHE A 226 1.87 -11.27 -6.65
CA PHE A 226 2.85 -11.45 -5.57
C PHE A 226 2.48 -12.64 -4.65
N ASP A 227 1.69 -13.59 -5.13
CA ASP A 227 1.27 -14.80 -4.39
C ASP A 227 0.47 -14.48 -3.11
N ALA A 228 -0.46 -13.52 -3.19
CA ALA A 228 -1.44 -13.33 -2.14
C ALA A 228 -2.29 -14.61 -1.97
N ASP A 229 -2.38 -15.06 -0.72
CA ASP A 229 -3.05 -16.28 -0.30
C ASP A 229 -4.55 -16.02 -0.15
N LEU A 230 -5.32 -16.90 -0.80
CA LEU A 230 -6.77 -16.84 -0.85
C LEU A 230 -7.43 -17.60 0.32
N GLU A 231 -6.69 -18.54 0.92
CA GLU A 231 -7.15 -19.37 2.04
C GLU A 231 -6.92 -18.66 3.40
N CYS A 232 -6.39 -17.43 3.38
CA CYS A 232 -6.16 -16.61 4.54
C CYS A 232 -7.43 -16.45 5.42
N LYS A 233 -7.31 -16.76 6.71
CA LYS A 233 -8.38 -16.67 7.73
C LYS A 233 -9.64 -17.48 7.37
N ASN A 234 -9.49 -18.77 7.07
CA ASN A 234 -10.61 -19.68 6.77
C ASN A 234 -11.41 -19.20 5.55
N ASP A 235 -10.71 -18.98 4.44
CA ASP A 235 -11.27 -18.56 3.15
C ASP A 235 -12.04 -17.23 3.21
N LEU A 236 -11.66 -16.33 4.14
CA LEU A 236 -12.34 -15.04 4.33
C LEU A 236 -12.45 -14.25 3.02
N ILE A 237 -11.42 -14.31 2.19
CA ILE A 237 -11.35 -13.64 0.89
C ILE A 237 -12.45 -14.14 -0.04
N VAL A 238 -12.63 -15.45 -0.13
CA VAL A 238 -13.66 -16.10 -0.96
C VAL A 238 -15.06 -15.75 -0.45
N LYS A 239 -15.25 -15.80 0.88
CA LYS A 239 -16.53 -15.43 1.52
C LYS A 239 -16.93 -13.99 1.20
N ILE A 240 -15.98 -13.06 1.27
CA ILE A 240 -16.20 -11.65 0.90
C ILE A 240 -16.59 -11.56 -0.58
N ALA A 241 -15.89 -12.24 -1.49
CA ALA A 241 -16.18 -12.19 -2.91
C ALA A 241 -17.59 -12.74 -3.24
N ILE A 242 -17.99 -13.85 -2.61
CA ILE A 242 -19.35 -14.41 -2.73
C ILE A 242 -20.39 -13.42 -2.19
N ALA A 243 -20.16 -12.81 -1.03
CA ALA A 243 -21.09 -11.83 -0.46
C ALA A 243 -21.29 -10.61 -1.37
N ILE A 244 -20.21 -10.12 -2.00
CA ILE A 244 -20.28 -9.07 -3.04
C ILE A 244 -21.15 -9.57 -4.20
N GLY A 245 -20.95 -10.81 -4.64
CA GLY A 245 -21.72 -11.45 -5.71
C GLY A 245 -21.31 -11.00 -7.11
N ASP A 246 -20.10 -10.48 -7.25
CA ASP A 246 -19.51 -10.11 -8.53
C ASP A 246 -18.84 -11.34 -9.15
N LEU A 247 -19.48 -11.91 -10.18
CA LEU A 247 -19.02 -13.12 -10.85
C LEU A 247 -17.64 -12.90 -11.50
N ASP A 248 -17.43 -11.76 -12.14
CA ASP A 248 -16.18 -11.49 -12.85
C ASP A 248 -15.03 -11.36 -11.85
N LEU A 249 -15.27 -10.75 -10.68
CA LEU A 249 -14.29 -10.68 -9.60
C LEU A 249 -13.93 -12.08 -9.07
N ILE A 250 -14.93 -12.95 -8.87
CA ILE A 250 -14.71 -14.35 -8.44
C ILE A 250 -13.88 -15.11 -9.48
N ARG A 251 -14.13 -14.88 -10.78
CA ARG A 251 -13.33 -15.45 -11.85
C ARG A 251 -11.90 -14.94 -11.83
N VAL A 252 -11.64 -13.67 -11.55
CA VAL A 252 -10.27 -13.15 -11.37
C VAL A 252 -9.54 -13.87 -10.22
N LEU A 253 -10.25 -14.19 -9.13
CA LEU A 253 -9.67 -14.88 -7.98
C LEU A 253 -9.37 -16.36 -8.25
N ILE A 254 -10.21 -17.05 -9.03
CA ILE A 254 -10.11 -18.50 -9.26
C ILE A 254 -9.29 -18.80 -10.52
N GLU A 255 -9.54 -18.07 -11.61
CA GLU A 255 -8.94 -18.30 -12.92
C GLU A 255 -7.75 -17.34 -13.13
N PRO A 256 -6.50 -17.81 -13.12
CA PRO A 256 -5.32 -16.91 -13.20
C PRO A 256 -5.27 -16.08 -14.48
N ASN A 257 -5.84 -16.60 -15.57
CA ASN A 257 -5.80 -16.00 -16.89
C ASN A 257 -7.09 -15.24 -17.26
N PHE A 258 -8.08 -15.19 -16.38
CA PHE A 258 -9.31 -14.45 -16.67
C PHE A 258 -9.02 -12.95 -16.74
N LYS A 259 -9.49 -12.30 -17.80
CA LYS A 259 -9.39 -10.85 -18.02
C LYS A 259 -10.74 -10.22 -17.72
N HIS A 260 -10.77 -9.30 -16.76
CA HIS A 260 -12.01 -8.68 -16.34
C HIS A 260 -12.51 -7.72 -17.43
N PRO A 261 -13.81 -7.66 -17.75
CA PRO A 261 -14.33 -6.77 -18.80
C PRO A 261 -13.91 -5.29 -18.64
N LEU A 262 -13.93 -4.78 -17.40
CA LEU A 262 -13.49 -3.41 -17.06
C LEU A 262 -12.02 -3.10 -17.41
N GLU A 263 -11.15 -4.11 -17.46
CA GLU A 263 -9.73 -3.91 -17.79
C GLU A 263 -9.50 -3.82 -19.31
N ALA A 264 -10.38 -4.42 -20.12
CA ALA A 264 -10.31 -4.28 -21.56
C ALA A 264 -10.52 -2.81 -21.99
N THR A 265 -11.34 -2.07 -21.23
CA THR A 265 -11.65 -0.66 -21.50
C THR A 265 -10.43 0.25 -21.25
N THR A 266 -9.60 -0.02 -20.25
CA THR A 266 -8.45 0.84 -19.92
C THR A 266 -7.32 0.70 -20.94
N ALA A 267 -7.10 -0.50 -21.49
CA ALA A 267 -6.06 -0.77 -22.49
C ALA A 267 -6.24 0.00 -23.82
N THR A 268 -7.49 0.36 -24.16
CA THR A 268 -7.76 1.11 -25.40
C THR A 268 -7.52 2.61 -25.28
N LYS A 269 -7.53 3.17 -24.05
CA LYS A 269 -7.26 4.59 -23.81
C LYS A 269 -5.77 4.92 -23.91
N THR A 270 -4.89 4.06 -23.39
CA THR A 270 -3.44 4.29 -23.42
C THR A 270 -2.88 4.31 -24.85
N LEU A 271 -3.42 3.51 -25.77
CA LEU A 271 -2.97 3.48 -27.17
C LEU A 271 -3.37 4.72 -28.00
N LYS A 272 -4.28 5.58 -27.51
CA LYS A 272 -4.70 6.79 -28.23
C LYS A 272 -3.92 8.04 -27.85
N ILE A 273 -3.30 8.07 -26.67
CA ILE A 273 -2.61 9.26 -26.16
C ILE A 273 -1.24 9.45 -26.86
N ASP A 274 -0.60 8.38 -27.32
CA ASP A 274 0.71 8.46 -27.99
C ASP A 274 0.63 8.80 -29.50
N LYS A 275 -0.56 9.08 -30.05
CA LYS A 275 -0.72 9.41 -31.49
C LYS A 275 -0.88 10.91 -31.80
N SER A 276 -0.78 11.81 -30.81
CA SER A 276 -1.06 13.24 -31.02
C SER A 276 0.16 14.16 -31.08
N CYS A 277 1.38 13.67 -30.86
CA CYS A 277 2.57 14.51 -30.87
C CYS A 277 3.67 13.79 -31.66
N ASP A 278 3.68 13.96 -32.99
CA ASP A 278 4.89 13.95 -33.83
C ASP A 278 4.48 14.23 -35.29
N ASN A 279 4.34 15.52 -35.59
CA ASN A 279 4.48 16.05 -36.95
C ASN A 279 5.94 16.52 -37.13
N GLU A 280 6.90 15.60 -37.05
CA GLU A 280 8.25 15.83 -37.55
C GLU A 280 8.66 14.75 -38.55
N ARG A 281 8.38 15.08 -39.81
CA ARG A 281 9.11 14.77 -41.04
C ARG A 281 10.43 14.01 -40.83
N VAL A 282 10.38 12.67 -40.89
CA VAL A 282 11.55 11.81 -41.15
C VAL A 282 11.28 10.94 -42.37
N GLU A 283 12.31 10.84 -43.19
CA GLU A 283 12.34 10.32 -44.54
C GLU A 283 11.97 8.84 -44.67
N LYS A 284 11.47 8.54 -45.87
CA LYS A 284 11.15 7.21 -46.42
C LYS A 284 12.31 6.23 -46.23
N GLY A 285 12.20 5.38 -45.21
CA GLY A 285 12.92 4.11 -45.13
C GLY A 285 11.99 2.97 -45.54
N GLU A 286 12.29 2.33 -46.66
CA GLU A 286 11.56 1.16 -47.19
C GLU A 286 11.53 0.02 -46.16
N LEU A 287 10.35 -0.23 -45.60
CA LEU A 287 10.07 -1.39 -44.79
C LEU A 287 9.96 -2.61 -45.72
N LYS A 288 10.97 -3.47 -45.73
CA LYS A 288 10.89 -4.79 -46.37
C LYS A 288 9.82 -5.61 -45.66
N THR A 289 8.69 -5.78 -46.33
CA THR A 289 7.66 -6.76 -46.01
C THR A 289 8.31 -8.14 -45.97
N VAL A 290 8.47 -8.68 -44.76
CA VAL A 290 8.77 -10.09 -44.55
C VAL A 290 7.51 -10.86 -44.93
N GLU A 291 7.54 -11.47 -46.10
CA GLU A 291 6.50 -12.38 -46.58
C GLU A 291 6.35 -13.52 -45.57
N SER A 292 5.21 -13.52 -44.89
CA SER A 292 4.78 -14.58 -43.99
C SER A 292 4.54 -15.84 -44.82
N ASN A 293 5.44 -16.81 -44.73
CA ASN A 293 5.20 -18.17 -45.19
C ASN A 293 3.86 -18.66 -44.62
N GLY A 294 2.98 -19.12 -45.52
CA GLY A 294 1.57 -19.40 -45.27
C GLY A 294 1.32 -20.51 -44.25
N THR A 295 1.37 -20.16 -42.97
CA THR A 295 0.76 -20.96 -41.92
C THR A 295 -0.74 -20.96 -42.15
N SER A 296 -1.32 -22.13 -42.47
CA SER A 296 -2.75 -22.28 -42.70
C SER A 296 -3.54 -21.73 -41.51
N ARG A 297 -4.63 -21.01 -41.78
CA ARG A 297 -5.53 -20.46 -40.76
C ARG A 297 -6.01 -21.54 -39.77
N ASP A 298 -6.11 -22.78 -40.23
CA ASP A 298 -6.49 -23.94 -39.41
C ASP A 298 -5.37 -24.39 -38.47
N ASP A 299 -4.10 -24.20 -38.84
CA ASP A 299 -2.96 -24.52 -37.98
C ASP A 299 -2.79 -23.49 -36.86
N VAL A 300 -3.12 -22.22 -37.14
CA VAL A 300 -3.19 -21.16 -36.11
C VAL A 300 -4.31 -21.46 -35.12
N LEU A 301 -5.50 -21.88 -35.59
CA LEU A 301 -6.61 -22.27 -34.72
C LEU A 301 -6.28 -23.49 -33.85
N LYS A 302 -5.64 -24.52 -34.41
CA LYS A 302 -5.16 -25.68 -33.65
C LYS A 302 -4.08 -25.33 -32.64
N LEU A 303 -3.20 -24.37 -32.94
CA LEU A 303 -2.20 -23.89 -31.97
C LEU A 303 -2.88 -23.13 -30.83
N TYR A 304 -3.89 -22.31 -31.11
CA TYR A 304 -4.69 -21.62 -30.10
C TYR A 304 -5.46 -22.58 -29.19
N GLU A 305 -6.09 -23.62 -29.76
CA GLU A 305 -6.77 -24.66 -28.97
C GLU A 305 -5.78 -25.48 -28.13
N LYS A 306 -4.59 -25.77 -28.68
CA LYS A 306 -3.52 -26.47 -27.96
C LYS A 306 -2.99 -25.63 -26.80
N ILE A 307 -2.70 -24.35 -27.01
CA ILE A 307 -2.28 -23.41 -25.95
C ILE A 307 -3.38 -23.27 -24.89
N LYS A 308 -4.64 -23.20 -25.30
CA LYS A 308 -5.81 -23.16 -24.39
C LYS A 308 -5.99 -24.46 -23.59
N SER A 309 -5.55 -25.61 -24.13
CA SER A 309 -5.58 -26.90 -23.43
C SER A 309 -4.36 -27.14 -22.52
N THR A 310 -3.20 -26.56 -22.84
CA THR A 310 -1.96 -26.73 -22.06
C THR A 310 -1.76 -25.68 -20.98
N ASP A 311 -2.41 -24.52 -21.10
CA ASP A 311 -2.42 -23.48 -20.05
C ASP A 311 -3.61 -23.67 -19.09
N ASN A 312 -3.99 -24.93 -18.84
CA ASN A 312 -4.72 -25.35 -17.65
C ASN A 312 -3.79 -25.24 -16.43
N ARG A 313 -3.27 -24.04 -16.18
CA ARG A 313 -2.84 -23.67 -14.84
C ARG A 313 -4.05 -23.93 -13.96
N LEU A 314 -3.89 -24.89 -13.06
CA LEU A 314 -4.91 -25.28 -12.10
C LEU A 314 -5.51 -24.00 -11.49
N ASP A 315 -6.84 -23.97 -11.36
CA ASP A 315 -7.52 -22.88 -10.69
C ASP A 315 -6.77 -22.55 -9.39
N ARG A 316 -6.60 -21.25 -9.09
CA ARG A 316 -5.83 -20.79 -7.92
C ARG A 316 -6.38 -21.35 -6.61
N ILE A 317 -7.69 -21.62 -6.57
CA ILE A 317 -8.41 -22.27 -5.49
C ILE A 317 -9.28 -23.36 -6.09
N LYS A 318 -9.36 -24.50 -5.41
CA LYS A 318 -10.35 -25.52 -5.72
C LYS A 318 -11.72 -25.09 -5.21
N VAL A 319 -12.71 -24.98 -6.11
CA VAL A 319 -14.09 -24.71 -5.71
C VAL A 319 -14.62 -25.85 -4.84
N THR A 320 -15.16 -25.50 -3.66
CA THR A 320 -15.71 -26.46 -2.68
C THR A 320 -17.23 -26.37 -2.62
N ASP A 321 -17.86 -27.44 -2.13
CA ASP A 321 -19.31 -27.47 -1.93
C ASP A 321 -19.77 -26.41 -0.91
N GLN A 322 -18.93 -26.07 0.07
CA GLN A 322 -19.19 -24.98 1.04
C GLN A 322 -19.28 -23.60 0.37
N MET A 323 -18.47 -23.34 -0.66
CA MET A 323 -18.56 -22.10 -1.43
C MET A 323 -19.89 -22.01 -2.20
N LEU A 324 -20.36 -23.15 -2.73
CA LEU A 324 -21.66 -23.25 -3.40
C LEU A 324 -22.82 -23.01 -2.43
N GLU A 325 -22.83 -23.68 -1.28
CA GLU A 325 -23.84 -23.48 -0.23
C GLU A 325 -23.92 -22.02 0.19
N MET A 326 -22.77 -21.37 0.41
CA MET A 326 -22.69 -19.97 0.76
C MET A 326 -23.22 -19.04 -0.35
N ALA A 327 -22.92 -19.33 -1.62
CA ALA A 327 -23.46 -18.55 -2.74
C ALA A 327 -24.98 -18.61 -2.81
N ILE A 328 -25.56 -19.77 -2.50
CA ILE A 328 -27.02 -19.98 -2.45
C ILE A 328 -27.62 -19.25 -1.23
N GLU A 329 -26.98 -19.33 -0.07
CA GLU A 329 -27.39 -18.61 1.14
C GLU A 329 -27.46 -17.09 0.90
N TYR A 330 -26.46 -16.52 0.20
CA TYR A 330 -26.44 -15.11 -0.21
C TYR A 330 -27.30 -14.79 -1.44
N LYS A 331 -28.04 -15.76 -1.99
CA LYS A 331 -28.91 -15.63 -3.18
C LYS A 331 -28.16 -15.12 -4.42
N LYS A 332 -26.91 -15.55 -4.61
CA LYS A 332 -26.05 -15.19 -5.75
C LYS A 332 -26.07 -16.29 -6.81
N ILE A 333 -27.17 -16.38 -7.55
CA ILE A 333 -27.45 -17.47 -8.51
C ILE A 333 -26.36 -17.61 -9.58
N ASN A 334 -25.89 -16.51 -10.16
CA ASN A 334 -24.83 -16.51 -11.17
C ASN A 334 -23.52 -17.12 -10.66
N VAL A 335 -23.20 -16.86 -9.39
CA VAL A 335 -22.01 -17.40 -8.73
C VAL A 335 -22.20 -18.89 -8.44
N ALA A 336 -23.39 -19.30 -7.98
CA ALA A 336 -23.72 -20.69 -7.73
C ALA A 336 -23.61 -21.55 -9.01
N HIS A 337 -24.18 -21.10 -10.14
CA HIS A 337 -24.04 -21.80 -11.42
C HIS A 337 -22.58 -21.94 -11.83
N TYR A 338 -21.80 -20.86 -11.71
CA TYR A 338 -20.38 -20.92 -11.99
C TYR A 338 -19.63 -21.95 -11.12
N PHE A 339 -19.97 -22.06 -9.83
CA PHE A 339 -19.38 -23.08 -8.97
C PHE A 339 -19.79 -24.51 -9.37
N ILE A 340 -21.03 -24.72 -9.81
CA ILE A 340 -21.49 -26.01 -10.35
C ILE A 340 -20.70 -26.37 -11.61
N ASP A 341 -20.49 -25.41 -12.52
CA ASP A 341 -19.69 -25.60 -13.74
C ASP A 341 -18.23 -25.94 -13.43
N LYS A 342 -17.71 -25.41 -12.31
CA LYS A 342 -16.38 -25.74 -11.76
C LYS A 342 -16.34 -27.06 -10.97
N GLY A 343 -17.45 -27.79 -10.91
CA GLY A 343 -17.53 -29.15 -10.35
C GLY A 343 -17.98 -29.23 -8.90
N ALA A 344 -18.46 -28.14 -8.29
CA ALA A 344 -19.12 -28.20 -6.98
C ALA A 344 -20.45 -28.95 -7.11
N ARG A 345 -20.77 -29.79 -6.12
CA ARG A 345 -21.97 -30.63 -6.16
C ARG A 345 -23.08 -29.98 -5.33
N PRO A 346 -24.21 -29.59 -5.93
CA PRO A 346 -25.31 -29.02 -5.16
C PRO A 346 -25.99 -30.11 -4.31
N THR A 347 -26.34 -29.75 -3.08
CA THR A 347 -27.23 -30.56 -2.24
C THR A 347 -28.67 -30.55 -2.80
N THR A 348 -29.50 -31.51 -2.40
CA THR A 348 -30.91 -31.56 -2.84
C THR A 348 -31.69 -30.31 -2.40
N GLU A 349 -31.35 -29.74 -1.25
CA GLU A 349 -31.90 -28.47 -0.76
C GLU A 349 -31.42 -27.28 -1.61
N ALA A 350 -30.12 -27.24 -1.94
CA ALA A 350 -29.56 -26.25 -2.85
C ALA A 350 -30.26 -26.22 -4.22
N ILE A 351 -30.54 -27.39 -4.82
CA ILE A 351 -31.27 -27.48 -6.10
C ILE A 351 -32.66 -26.85 -5.98
N ARG A 352 -33.41 -27.17 -4.92
CA ARG A 352 -34.74 -26.59 -4.69
C ARG A 352 -34.69 -25.08 -4.50
N LEU A 353 -33.68 -24.56 -3.79
CA LEU A 353 -33.50 -23.12 -3.60
C LEU A 353 -33.17 -22.41 -4.91
N ILE A 354 -32.35 -23.02 -5.78
CA ILE A 354 -32.06 -22.48 -7.11
C ILE A 354 -33.33 -22.46 -7.96
N GLU A 355 -34.15 -23.52 -7.96
CA GLU A 355 -35.43 -23.58 -8.68
C GLU A 355 -36.43 -22.52 -8.23
N ILE A 356 -36.45 -22.14 -6.94
CA ILE A 356 -37.35 -21.10 -6.40
C ILE A 356 -36.87 -19.69 -6.77
N LEU A 357 -35.57 -19.51 -6.97
CA LEU A 357 -34.97 -18.20 -7.27
C LEU A 357 -34.92 -17.86 -8.77
N LEU A 358 -35.16 -18.85 -9.64
CA LEU A 358 -35.39 -18.71 -11.08
C LEU A 358 -36.85 -18.35 -11.36
#